data_AF-A0A520CFU6-F1
#
_entry.id   AF-A0A520CFU6-F1
#
_cell.length_a   1.000
_cell.length_b   1.000
_cell.length_c   1.000
_cell.angle_alpha   90.00
_cell.angle_beta   90.00
_cell.angle_gamma   90.00
#
_symmetry.space_group_name_H-M   'P 1'
#
loop_
_entity.id
_entity.type
_entity.pdbx_description
1 polymer ?
#
loop_
_entity_poly.entity_id
_entity_poly.type
_entity_poly.pdbx_seq_one_letter_code
_entity_poly.pdbx_strand_id
1 'polypeptide(L)' 'MGFKEQIDINRLPEHIAIIMDGNGRWAKNQGKFRVFGHESGVLSVKDIVEGCVDIGIKYLTVYAFSTENWN' A
#
# COMPACT_ATOMS: atom_id res chain seq x y z
N MET A 1 -1.79 -0.50 -23.89
CA MET A 1 -1.46 0.62 -22.99
C MET A 1 -1.49 0.08 -21.58
N GLY A 2 -0.46 0.32 -20.78
CA GLY A 2 -0.51 0.03 -19.35
C GLY A 2 -1.43 1.00 -18.62
N PHE A 3 -1.55 0.82 -17.31
CA PHE A 3 -2.33 1.72 -16.46
C PHE A 3 -1.65 3.08 -16.28
N LYS A 4 -0.32 3.15 -16.35
CA LYS A 4 0.44 4.39 -16.16
C LYS A 4 0.18 5.42 -17.25
N GLU A 5 0.06 4.98 -18.50
CA GLU A 5 -0.17 5.85 -19.66
C GLU A 5 -1.58 6.48 -19.68
N GLN A 6 -2.48 6.04 -18.78
CA GLN A 6 -3.84 6.56 -18.64
C GLN A 6 -3.97 7.62 -17.54
N ILE A 7 -2.88 7.89 -16.81
CA ILE A 7 -2.88 8.85 -15.70
C ILE A 7 -2.67 10.27 -16.24
N ASP A 8 -3.59 11.18 -15.93
CA ASP A 8 -3.40 12.61 -16.20
C ASP A 8 -2.48 13.22 -15.13
N ILE A 9 -1.22 13.40 -15.49
CA ILE A 9 -0.17 13.95 -14.61
C ILE A 9 -0.48 15.37 -14.11
N ASN A 10 -1.33 16.13 -14.79
CA ASN A 10 -1.69 17.49 -14.38
C ASN A 10 -2.76 17.52 -13.28
N ARG A 11 -3.35 16.36 -12.97
CA ARG A 11 -4.44 16.21 -12.00
C ARG A 11 -4.09 15.25 -10.87
N LEU A 12 -2.80 15.04 -10.64
CA LEU A 12 -2.33 14.18 -9.56
C LEU A 12 -2.62 14.80 -8.19
N PRO A 13 -2.99 13.97 -7.20
CA PRO A 13 -3.03 14.44 -5.82
C PRO A 13 -1.60 14.71 -5.34
N GLU A 14 -1.43 15.79 -4.59
CA GLU A 14 -0.15 16.10 -3.95
C GLU A 14 0.18 15.09 -2.84
N HIS A 15 -0.85 14.56 -2.16
CA HIS A 15 -0.71 13.66 -1.02
C HIS A 15 -1.73 12.51 -1.08
N ILE A 16 -1.25 11.29 -0.89
CA ILE A 16 -2.06 10.08 -0.74
C ILE A 16 -1.89 9.52 0.67
N ALA A 17 -2.99 9.13 1.32
CA ALA A 17 -2.97 8.37 2.57
C ALA A 17 -3.60 6.99 2.37
N ILE A 18 -2.93 5.94 2.86
CA ILE A 18 -3.35 4.54 2.69
C ILE A 18 -3.45 3.85 4.03
N ILE A 19 -4.57 3.18 4.28
CA ILE A 19 -4.74 2.23 5.38
C ILE A 19 -4.48 0.82 4.85
N MET A 20 -3.44 0.16 5.36
CA MET A 20 -3.02 -1.16 4.88
C MET A 20 -3.76 -2.30 5.57
N ASP A 21 -5.07 -2.37 5.35
CA ASP A 21 -5.88 -3.45 5.91
C ASP A 21 -5.82 -4.72 5.05
N GLY A 22 -6.09 -5.87 5.65
CA GLY A 22 -6.32 -7.12 4.95
C GLY A 22 -5.16 -8.11 4.98
N ASN A 23 -3.96 -7.76 5.46
CA ASN A 23 -2.80 -8.65 5.53
C ASN A 23 -3.12 -10.00 6.20
N GLY A 24 -3.82 -9.98 7.35
CA GLY A 24 -4.21 -11.20 8.05
C GLY A 24 -5.28 -12.02 7.31
N ARG A 25 -6.26 -11.36 6.67
CA ARG A 25 -7.29 -12.02 5.85
C ARG A 25 -6.66 -12.68 4.62
N TRP A 26 -5.74 -11.99 3.97
CA TRP A 26 -4.97 -12.53 2.84
C TRP A 26 -4.17 -13.77 3.25
N ALA A 27 -3.43 -13.72 4.37
CA ALA A 27 -2.68 -14.88 4.85
C ALA A 27 -3.59 -16.08 5.14
N LYS A 28 -4.74 -15.85 5.79
CA LYS A 28 -5.73 -16.90 6.09
C LYS A 28 -6.29 -17.54 4.82
N ASN A 29 -6.59 -16.76 3.79
CA ASN A 29 -7.08 -17.28 2.51
C ASN A 29 -6.04 -18.14 1.79
N GLN A 30 -4.75 -17.97 2.10
CA GLN A 30 -3.65 -18.78 1.59
C GLN A 30 -3.29 -19.97 2.51
N GLY A 31 -4.05 -20.21 3.59
CA GLY A 31 -3.75 -21.24 4.59
C GLY A 31 -2.48 -20.96 5.41
N LYS A 32 -2.02 -19.70 5.48
CA LYS A 32 -0.80 -19.29 6.16
C LYS A 32 -1.08 -18.55 7.47
N PHE A 33 -0.07 -18.50 8.34
CA PHE A 33 -0.11 -17.68 9.55
C PHE A 33 -0.13 -16.18 9.23
N ARG A 34 -0.71 -15.38 10.12
CA ARG A 34 -0.87 -13.92 9.95
C ARG A 34 0.45 -13.18 9.65
N VAL A 35 1.56 -13.63 10.22
CA VAL A 35 2.92 -13.08 9.97
C VAL A 35 3.26 -13.04 8.48
N PHE A 36 2.93 -14.09 7.71
CA PHE A 36 3.18 -14.11 6.26
C PHE A 36 2.43 -13.03 5.50
N GLY A 37 1.26 -12.63 6.02
CA GLY A 37 0.50 -11.52 5.47
C GLY A 37 1.20 -10.18 5.71
N HIS A 38 1.80 -9.98 6.88
CA HIS A 38 2.57 -8.78 7.16
C HIS A 38 3.84 -8.70 6.32
N GLU A 39 4.56 -9.82 6.14
CA GLU A 39 5.73 -9.89 5.24
C GLU A 39 5.36 -9.54 3.80
N SER A 40 4.22 -10.05 3.32
CA SER A 40 3.72 -9.73 1.98
C SER A 40 3.28 -8.27 1.88
N GLY A 41 2.74 -7.71 2.96
CA GLY A 41 2.43 -6.28 3.06
C GLY A 41 3.66 -5.38 2.87
N VAL A 42 4.85 -5.80 3.28
CA VAL A 42 6.10 -5.04 3.05
C VAL A 42 6.40 -4.90 1.56
N LEU A 43 6.18 -5.97 0.78
CA LEU A 43 6.35 -5.93 -0.68
C LEU A 43 5.33 -4.99 -1.32
N SER A 44 4.07 -5.05 -0.87
CA SER A 44 3.04 -4.13 -1.35
C SER A 44 3.37 -2.66 -1.06
N VAL A 45 3.92 -2.34 0.12
CA VAL A 45 4.38 -0.98 0.44
C VAL A 45 5.47 -0.54 -0.52
N LYS A 46 6.43 -1.42 -0.81
CA LYS A 46 7.52 -1.12 -1.74
C LYS A 46 6.98 -0.77 -3.12
N ASP A 47 6.09 -1.59 -3.67
CA ASP A 47 5.47 -1.36 -4.98
C ASP A 47 4.69 -0.04 -5.03
N ILE A 48 3.98 0.30 -3.95
CA ILE A 48 3.25 1.57 -3.82
C ILE A 48 4.21 2.76 -3.84
N VAL A 49 5.31 2.69 -3.08
CA VAL A 49 6.32 3.75 -3.02
C VAL A 49 6.96 3.96 -4.39
N GLU A 50 7.38 2.88 -5.06
CA GLU A 50 7.94 2.93 -6.42
C GLU A 50 6.94 3.54 -7.41
N GLY A 51 5.67 3.11 -7.34
CA GLY A 51 4.60 3.69 -8.17
C GLY A 51 4.36 5.18 -7.92
N CYS A 52 4.41 5.62 -6.67
CA CYS A 52 4.29 7.04 -6.30
C CYS A 52 5.45 7.87 -6.86
N VAL A 53 6.68 7.35 -6.77
CA VAL A 53 7.87 7.99 -7.33
C VAL A 53 7.78 8.11 -8.85
N ASP A 54 7.39 7.02 -9.52
CA ASP A 54 7.30 6.96 -10.98
C ASP A 54 6.32 7.99 -11.58
N ILE A 55 5.21 8.26 -10.89
CA ILE A 55 4.19 9.20 -11.38
C ILE A 55 4.33 10.60 -10.76
N GLY A 56 5.22 10.79 -9.79
CA GLY A 56 5.50 12.09 -9.18
C GLY A 56 4.57 12.52 -8.03
N ILE A 57 4.01 11.57 -7.27
CA ILE A 57 3.31 11.89 -6.01
C ILE A 57 4.32 12.41 -4.99
N LYS A 58 4.04 13.57 -4.38
CA LYS A 58 4.99 14.25 -3.49
C LYS A 58 4.95 13.72 -2.06
N TYR A 59 3.77 13.33 -1.58
CA TYR A 59 3.57 12.87 -0.21
C TYR A 59 2.78 11.56 -0.17
N LEU A 60 3.27 10.62 0.63
CA LEU A 60 2.61 9.35 0.90
C LEU A 60 2.57 9.11 2.42
N THR A 61 1.39 8.87 2.97
CA THR A 61 1.20 8.44 4.35
C THR A 61 0.65 7.02 4.36
N VAL A 62 1.28 6.16 5.14
CA VAL A 62 0.89 4.75 5.25
C VAL A 62 0.55 4.46 6.71
N TYR A 63 -0.66 3.97 6.96
CA TYR A 63 -1.08 3.56 8.29
C TYR A 63 -0.55 2.16 8.61
N ALA A 64 0.67 2.10 9.13
CA ALA A 64 1.37 0.84 9.40
C ALA A 64 0.95 0.16 10.70
N PHE A 65 0.63 0.95 11.74
CA PHE A 65 0.24 0.43 13.05
C PHE A 65 -0.60 1.47 13.79
N SER A 66 -1.71 1.05 14.42
CA SER A 66 -2.62 1.91 15.16
C SER A 66 -2.50 1.74 16.67
N THR A 67 -2.98 2.72 17.43
CA THR A 67 -3.11 2.64 18.89
C THR A 67 -4.03 1.49 19.34
N GLU A 68 -5.04 1.17 18.53
CA GLU A 68 -6.01 0.11 18.78
C GLU A 68 -5.42 -1.29 18.58
N ASN A 69 -4.27 -1.42 17.91
CA ASN A 69 -3.61 -2.71 17.70
C ASN A 69 -2.92 -3.27 18.95
N TRP A 70 -2.87 -2.51 20.05
CA TRP A 70 -2.31 -2.96 21.34
C TRP A 70 -3.30 -3.74 22.21
N ASN A 71 -4.60 -3.73 21.89
CA ASN A 71 -5.66 -4.43 22.62
C ASN A 71 -5.91 -5.83 22.04
#